data_AF-A0A820MWV8-F1
#
_entry.id   AF-A0A820MWV8-F1
#
_cell.length_a   1.000
_cell.length_b   1.000
_cell.length_c   1.000
_cell.angle_alpha   90.00
_cell.angle_beta   90.00
_cell.angle_gamma   90.00
#
_symmetry.space_group_name_H-M   'P 1'
#
loop_
_entity.id
_entity.type
_entity.pdbx_description
1 polymer ?
#
loop_
_entity_poly.entity_id
_entity_poly.type
_entity_poly.pdbx_seq_one_letter_code
_entity_poly.pdbx_strand_id
1 'polypeptide(L)'
;INILLFGETGVGKSTFINTFAHYLSYNTLDEALRGKIQILIPSSFSVSDSDTHTSTTITVGSPDDNELCEDNGKSQTQGCKSYVFFIGNRYLRLIDTLGIGDCRGVEQDNKNFDHILAFVSRYEHLNTICIMLKPNEHRLNIFIKYDIKELLKHLHINAKDNVMFIFTNARTNFYMPGGTSKQLKILLNELEATTRNHVPFIKENTFLFDNESFRFFDY
;
A
#
# COMPACT_ATOMS: atom_id res chain seq x y z
N ILE A 1 15.76 -5.75 7.34
CA ILE A 1 14.70 -4.77 7.64
C ILE A 1 13.44 -5.28 6.96
N ASN A 2 12.40 -5.64 7.72
CA ASN A 2 11.15 -6.16 7.19
C ASN A 2 10.05 -5.11 7.34
N ILE A 3 9.44 -4.72 6.23
CA ILE A 3 8.41 -3.68 6.15
C ILE A 3 7.14 -4.30 5.58
N LEU A 4 6.05 -4.26 6.34
CA LEU A 4 4.72 -4.69 5.90
C LEU A 4 4.00 -3.55 5.17
N LEU A 5 3.49 -3.79 3.97
CA LEU A 5 2.60 -2.85 3.27
C LEU A 5 1.15 -3.28 3.47
N PHE A 6 0.37 -2.45 4.15
CA PHE A 6 -1.02 -2.76 4.50
C PHE A 6 -1.96 -1.68 3.98
N GLY A 7 -3.08 -2.04 3.37
CA GLY A 7 -4.08 -1.09 2.89
C GLY A 7 -5.06 -1.71 1.90
N GLU A 8 -6.10 -0.96 1.56
CA GLU A 8 -7.20 -1.45 0.72
C GLU A 8 -6.74 -1.94 -0.67
N THR A 9 -7.58 -2.75 -1.29
CA THR A 9 -7.46 -3.07 -2.72
C THR A 9 -7.39 -1.78 -3.54
N GLY A 10 -6.47 -1.74 -4.51
CA GLY A 10 -6.33 -0.59 -5.40
C GLY A 10 -5.76 0.68 -4.74
N VAL A 11 -5.23 0.61 -3.51
CA VAL A 11 -4.53 1.73 -2.88
C VAL A 11 -3.15 2.02 -3.50
N GLY A 12 -2.56 1.05 -4.22
CA GLY A 12 -1.27 1.22 -4.91
C GLY A 12 -0.06 0.53 -4.25
N LYS A 13 -0.25 -0.53 -3.47
CA LYS A 13 0.84 -1.30 -2.83
C LYS A 13 1.85 -1.85 -3.85
N SER A 14 1.38 -2.57 -4.86
CA SER A 14 2.23 -3.15 -5.90
C SER A 14 2.90 -2.07 -6.76
N THR A 15 2.19 -0.98 -7.09
CA THR A 15 2.76 0.18 -7.78
C THR A 15 3.87 0.84 -6.97
N PHE A 16 3.72 0.93 -5.64
CA PHE A 16 4.77 1.42 -4.76
C PHE A 16 6.03 0.55 -4.80
N ILE A 17 5.89 -0.78 -4.77
CA ILE A 17 7.03 -1.72 -4.87
C ILE A 17 7.72 -1.58 -6.23
N ASN A 18 6.97 -1.56 -7.33
CA ASN A 18 7.53 -1.36 -8.67
C ASN A 18 8.31 -0.05 -8.77
N THR A 19 7.72 1.04 -8.26
CA THR A 19 8.36 2.35 -8.28
C THR A 19 9.62 2.36 -7.40
N PHE A 20 9.57 1.72 -6.23
CA PHE A 20 10.73 1.58 -5.34
C PHE A 20 11.87 0.81 -6.01
N ALA A 21 11.56 -0.31 -6.67
CA ALA A 21 12.53 -1.10 -7.43
C ALA A 21 13.14 -0.33 -8.59
N HIS A 22 12.30 0.40 -9.33
CA HIS A 22 12.73 1.24 -10.44
C HIS A 22 13.71 2.32 -9.95
N TYR A 23 13.38 3.10 -8.92
CA TYR A 23 14.28 4.13 -8.40
C TYR A 23 15.60 3.58 -7.85
N LEU A 24 15.59 2.38 -7.24
CA LEU A 24 16.83 1.75 -6.79
C LEU A 24 17.72 1.24 -7.92
N SER A 25 17.20 1.12 -9.13
CA SER A 25 17.95 0.65 -10.30
C SER A 25 18.81 1.76 -10.96
N TYR A 26 18.66 3.01 -10.51
CA TYR A 26 19.34 4.18 -11.09
C TYR A 26 20.04 4.99 -10.01
N ASN A 27 21.10 5.72 -10.38
CA ASN A 27 21.87 6.51 -9.41
C ASN A 27 21.21 7.87 -9.15
N THR A 28 20.45 8.38 -10.13
CA THR A 28 19.78 9.68 -10.03
C THR A 28 18.32 9.58 -10.48
N LEU A 29 17.52 10.55 -10.02
CA LEU A 29 16.13 10.68 -10.44
C LEU A 29 16.03 10.89 -11.96
N ASP A 30 16.87 11.74 -12.54
CA ASP A 30 16.86 12.01 -13.99
C ASP A 30 17.17 10.77 -14.82
N GLU A 31 18.08 9.91 -14.34
CA GLU A 31 18.35 8.62 -14.97
C GLU A 31 17.14 7.69 -14.88
N ALA A 32 16.47 7.63 -13.74
CA ALA A 32 15.26 6.83 -13.58
C ALA A 32 14.16 7.29 -14.55
N LEU A 33 13.94 8.61 -14.65
CA LEU A 33 12.92 9.20 -15.53
C LEU A 33 13.15 8.90 -17.02
N ARG A 34 14.40 8.69 -17.45
CA ARG A 34 14.77 8.39 -18.85
C ARG A 34 15.08 6.92 -19.09
N GLY A 35 15.22 6.16 -18.02
CA GLY A 35 15.63 4.77 -18.03
C GLY A 35 14.49 3.84 -18.42
N LYS A 36 14.83 2.60 -18.73
CA LYS A 36 13.83 1.55 -18.95
C LYS A 36 13.08 1.28 -17.64
N ILE A 37 11.75 1.27 -17.69
CA ILE A 37 10.93 0.90 -16.54
C ILE A 37 11.28 -0.52 -16.10
N GLN A 38 11.44 -0.67 -14.78
CA GLN A 38 11.60 -1.98 -14.15
C GLN A 38 10.28 -2.35 -13.50
N ILE A 39 9.67 -3.43 -13.97
CA ILE A 39 8.37 -3.92 -13.51
C ILE A 39 8.59 -5.28 -12.86
N LEU A 40 8.49 -5.34 -11.53
CA LEU A 40 8.62 -6.57 -10.77
C LEU A 40 7.28 -7.29 -10.60
N ILE A 41 6.21 -6.51 -10.48
CA ILE A 41 4.85 -6.99 -10.23
C ILE A 41 4.02 -6.55 -11.44
N PRO A 42 3.39 -7.47 -12.18
CA PRO A 42 2.48 -7.05 -13.24
C PRO A 42 1.37 -6.18 -12.69
N SER A 43 0.89 -5.26 -13.49
CA SER A 43 -0.17 -4.34 -13.09
C SER A 43 -1.00 -3.96 -14.30
N SER A 44 -2.29 -3.78 -14.09
CA SER A 44 -3.19 -3.24 -15.10
C SER A 44 -3.83 -1.93 -14.64
N PHE A 45 -4.13 -1.06 -15.60
CA PHE A 45 -4.86 0.17 -15.37
C PHE A 45 -5.69 0.51 -16.59
N SER A 46 -6.83 1.15 -16.36
CA SER A 46 -7.78 1.54 -17.38
C SER A 46 -7.55 3.00 -17.79
N VAL A 47 -7.37 3.25 -19.08
CA VAL A 47 -7.30 4.59 -19.67
C VAL A 47 -8.58 4.83 -20.46
N SER A 48 -9.30 5.89 -20.11
CA SER A 48 -10.48 6.32 -20.85
C SER A 48 -10.11 7.37 -21.87
N ASP A 49 -10.56 7.19 -23.11
CA ASP A 49 -10.55 8.23 -24.13
C ASP A 49 -11.55 9.34 -23.75
N SER A 50 -11.14 10.61 -23.88
CA SER A 50 -11.94 11.75 -23.41
C SER A 50 -13.16 12.03 -24.29
N ASP A 51 -13.09 11.69 -25.58
CA ASP A 51 -14.12 12.03 -26.55
C ASP A 51 -15.15 10.91 -26.66
N THR A 52 -14.67 9.68 -26.75
CA THR A 52 -15.49 8.48 -26.94
C THR A 52 -15.94 7.84 -25.63
N HIS A 53 -15.34 8.21 -24.50
CA HIS A 53 -15.56 7.59 -23.18
C HIS A 53 -15.34 6.07 -23.20
N THR A 54 -14.56 5.58 -24.16
CA THR A 54 -14.20 4.16 -24.24
C THR A 54 -12.99 3.90 -23.34
N SER A 55 -13.11 2.88 -22.50
CA SER A 55 -12.05 2.46 -21.58
C SER A 55 -11.22 1.35 -22.22
N THR A 56 -9.90 1.55 -22.25
CA THR A 56 -8.94 0.53 -22.68
C THR A 56 -8.08 0.13 -21.48
N THR A 57 -8.04 -1.16 -21.17
CA THR A 57 -7.16 -1.69 -20.12
C THR A 57 -5.76 -1.93 -20.68
N ILE A 58 -4.78 -1.28 -20.08
CA ILE A 58 -3.36 -1.47 -20.36
C ILE A 58 -2.81 -2.39 -19.28
N THR A 59 -2.07 -3.43 -19.69
CA THR A 59 -1.36 -4.34 -18.77
C THR A 59 0.13 -4.24 -19.02
N VAL A 60 0.89 -4.08 -17.95
CA VAL A 60 2.35 -3.96 -17.98
C VAL A 60 2.99 -5.06 -17.12
N GLY A 61 4.18 -5.51 -17.51
CA GLY A 61 4.87 -6.63 -16.86
C GLY A 61 4.52 -8.00 -17.44
N SER A 62 5.19 -9.04 -16.93
CA SER A 62 4.91 -10.43 -17.31
C SER A 62 3.84 -11.04 -16.40
N PRO A 63 2.98 -11.94 -16.89
CA PRO A 63 1.98 -12.62 -16.07
C PRO A 63 2.58 -13.28 -14.81
N ASP A 64 1.87 -13.19 -13.69
CA ASP A 64 2.24 -13.78 -12.40
C ASP A 64 1.00 -14.44 -11.80
N ASP A 65 1.09 -15.71 -11.42
CA ASP A 65 -0.03 -16.47 -10.83
C ASP A 65 -0.53 -15.87 -9.51
N ASN A 66 0.29 -15.05 -8.84
CA ASN A 66 -0.07 -14.34 -7.61
C ASN A 66 -0.79 -13.00 -7.86
N GLU A 67 -0.89 -12.53 -9.11
CA GLU A 67 -1.47 -11.24 -9.46
C GLU A 67 -2.56 -11.39 -10.52
N LEU A 68 -3.81 -11.17 -10.11
CA LEU A 68 -4.91 -10.96 -11.03
C LEU A 68 -4.78 -9.54 -11.60
N CYS A 69 -5.00 -9.37 -12.89
CA CYS A 69 -5.01 -8.07 -13.58
C CYS A 69 -6.45 -7.70 -14.01
N GLU A 70 -7.41 -7.88 -13.10
CA GLU A 70 -8.85 -7.71 -13.36
C GLU A 70 -9.42 -6.46 -12.68
N ASP A 71 -10.13 -5.61 -13.43
CA ASP A 71 -10.73 -4.38 -12.90
C ASP A 71 -12.12 -4.60 -12.26
N ASN A 72 -12.18 -5.52 -11.28
CA ASN A 72 -13.43 -5.98 -10.66
C ASN A 72 -13.57 -5.59 -9.17
N GLY A 73 -12.68 -4.72 -8.67
CA GLY A 73 -12.66 -4.32 -7.25
C GLY A 73 -12.21 -5.41 -6.26
N LYS A 74 -11.85 -6.61 -6.75
CA LYS A 74 -11.27 -7.69 -5.94
C LYS A 74 -9.79 -7.43 -5.69
N SER A 75 -9.25 -8.02 -4.61
CA SER A 75 -7.79 -8.01 -4.40
C SER A 75 -7.08 -8.60 -5.62
N GLN A 76 -6.15 -7.83 -6.19
CA GLN A 76 -5.33 -8.24 -7.34
C GLN A 76 -4.27 -9.25 -6.88
N THR A 77 -3.57 -8.93 -5.79
CA THR A 77 -2.64 -9.84 -5.11
C THR A 77 -3.41 -10.96 -4.40
N GLN A 78 -3.05 -12.21 -4.70
CA GLN A 78 -3.72 -13.42 -4.18
C GLN A 78 -3.08 -13.99 -2.91
N GLY A 79 -1.83 -13.61 -2.64
CA GLY A 79 -1.05 -14.10 -1.51
C GLY A 79 0.00 -13.09 -1.07
N CYS A 80 0.34 -13.11 0.22
CA CYS A 80 1.46 -12.31 0.70
C CYS A 80 2.76 -12.73 0.01
N LYS A 81 3.51 -11.75 -0.49
CA LYS A 81 4.78 -11.97 -1.21
C LYS A 81 5.83 -11.00 -0.70
N SER A 82 7.09 -11.39 -0.77
CA SER A 82 8.21 -10.57 -0.30
C SER A 82 9.16 -10.21 -1.41
N TYR A 83 9.51 -8.93 -1.48
CA TYR A 83 10.45 -8.36 -2.42
C TYR A 83 11.66 -7.84 -1.65
N VAL A 84 12.84 -8.38 -1.96
CA VAL A 84 14.08 -8.11 -1.23
C VAL A 84 14.99 -7.22 -2.06
N PHE A 85 15.41 -6.11 -1.46
CA PHE A 85 16.30 -5.12 -2.03
C PHE A 85 17.57 -5.03 -1.19
N PHE A 86 18.72 -4.97 -1.85
CA PHE A 86 19.99 -4.74 -1.19
C PHE A 86 20.32 -3.25 -1.23
N ILE A 87 20.34 -2.60 -0.07
CA ILE A 87 20.55 -1.15 0.04
C ILE A 87 21.73 -0.90 0.99
N GLY A 88 22.82 -0.36 0.45
CA GLY A 88 24.08 -0.17 1.18
C GLY A 88 24.65 -1.51 1.63
N ASN A 89 24.53 -1.82 2.92
CA ASN A 89 24.98 -3.08 3.52
C ASN A 89 23.84 -3.87 4.21
N ARG A 90 22.58 -3.58 3.88
CA ARG A 90 21.41 -4.19 4.51
C ARG A 90 20.43 -4.73 3.48
N TYR A 91 19.76 -5.82 3.85
CA TYR A 91 18.59 -6.31 3.13
C TYR A 91 17.33 -5.62 3.64
N LEU A 92 16.65 -4.91 2.74
CA LEU A 92 15.31 -4.36 2.95
C LEU A 92 14.30 -5.28 2.26
N ARG A 93 13.29 -5.72 2.99
CA ARG A 93 12.21 -6.59 2.50
C ARG A 93 10.90 -5.83 2.58
N LEU A 94 10.28 -5.60 1.43
CA LEU A 94 8.90 -5.17 1.35
C LEU A 94 8.01 -6.42 1.30
N ILE A 95 7.09 -6.53 2.26
CA ILE A 95 6.09 -7.59 2.34
C ILE A 95 4.81 -6.99 1.76
N ASP A 96 4.48 -7.42 0.55
CA ASP A 96 3.21 -7.09 -0.09
C ASP A 96 2.11 -7.98 0.49
N THR A 97 0.94 -7.40 0.73
CA THR A 97 -0.23 -8.12 1.24
C THR A 97 -1.37 -8.03 0.26
N LEU A 98 -2.31 -8.96 0.39
CA LEU A 98 -3.61 -8.81 -0.26
C LEU A 98 -4.24 -7.46 0.13
N GLY A 99 -5.03 -6.90 -0.78
CA GLY A 99 -5.90 -5.77 -0.45
C GLY A 99 -6.99 -6.20 0.51
N ILE A 100 -7.20 -5.40 1.54
CA ILE A 100 -8.31 -5.52 2.48
C ILE A 100 -9.52 -4.73 1.99
N GLY A 101 -10.71 -5.01 2.52
CA GLY A 101 -11.96 -4.42 2.06
C GLY A 101 -12.48 -5.08 0.78
N ASP A 102 -12.31 -6.40 0.68
CA ASP A 102 -12.87 -7.18 -0.41
C ASP A 102 -14.40 -7.23 -0.30
N CYS A 103 -15.12 -7.08 -1.42
CA CYS A 103 -16.58 -7.15 -1.50
C CYS A 103 -17.19 -8.47 -0.95
N ARG A 104 -16.35 -9.47 -0.64
CA ARG A 104 -16.72 -10.75 0.00
C ARG A 104 -16.99 -10.66 1.51
N GLY A 105 -16.71 -9.52 2.15
CA GLY A 105 -17.11 -9.22 3.53
C GLY A 105 -16.14 -9.66 4.64
N VAL A 106 -16.53 -9.36 5.88
CA VAL A 106 -15.67 -9.42 7.09
C VAL A 106 -15.01 -10.78 7.33
N GLU A 107 -15.71 -11.89 7.02
CA GLU A 107 -15.14 -13.23 7.19
C GLU A 107 -13.94 -13.48 6.28
N GLN A 108 -13.97 -12.96 5.05
CA GLN A 108 -12.84 -13.07 4.13
C GLN A 108 -11.69 -12.18 4.57
N ASP A 109 -11.99 -10.97 5.06
CA ASP A 109 -10.98 -10.06 5.59
C ASP A 109 -10.26 -10.67 6.81
N ASN A 110 -10.97 -11.36 7.70
CA ASN A 110 -10.37 -12.10 8.81
C ASN A 110 -9.42 -13.20 8.32
N LYS A 111 -9.81 -13.99 7.32
CA LYS A 111 -8.91 -15.01 6.74
C LYS A 111 -7.68 -14.38 6.08
N ASN A 112 -7.87 -13.29 5.33
CA ASN A 112 -6.78 -12.55 4.72
C ASN A 112 -5.82 -12.02 5.79
N PHE A 113 -6.36 -11.52 6.90
CA PHE A 113 -5.59 -11.04 8.04
C PHE A 113 -4.82 -12.16 8.75
N ASP A 114 -5.44 -13.31 9.00
CA ASP A 114 -4.76 -14.49 9.55
C ASP A 114 -3.62 -14.95 8.64
N HIS A 115 -3.81 -14.91 7.31
CA HIS A 115 -2.74 -15.19 6.36
C HIS A 115 -1.61 -14.18 6.44
N ILE A 116 -1.91 -12.89 6.60
CA ILE A 116 -0.90 -11.84 6.81
C ILE A 116 -0.11 -12.11 8.09
N LEU A 117 -0.79 -12.38 9.21
CA LEU A 117 -0.15 -12.69 10.49
C LEU A 117 0.72 -13.95 10.40
N ALA A 118 0.23 -15.02 9.79
CA ALA A 118 0.97 -16.26 9.57
C ALA A 118 2.16 -16.09 8.62
N PHE A 119 2.11 -15.11 7.71
CA PHE A 119 3.22 -14.78 6.83
C PHE A 119 4.29 -13.99 7.57
N VAL A 120 3.91 -12.96 8.33
CA VAL A 120 4.87 -12.12 9.06
C VAL A 120 5.51 -12.83 10.24
N SER A 121 4.83 -13.82 10.85
CA SER A 121 5.37 -14.61 11.97
C SER A 121 6.58 -15.48 11.60
N ARG A 122 6.85 -15.65 10.30
CA ARG A 122 8.05 -16.35 9.78
C ARG A 122 9.32 -15.53 9.94
N TYR A 123 9.19 -14.23 10.23
CA TYR A 123 10.31 -13.32 10.44
C TYR A 123 10.48 -13.03 11.92
N GLU A 124 11.74 -13.09 12.40
CA GLU A 124 12.09 -12.79 13.79
C GLU A 124 11.68 -11.37 14.21
N HIS A 125 11.76 -10.42 13.28
CA HIS A 125 11.44 -9.02 13.52
C HIS A 125 10.60 -8.44 12.39
N LEU A 126 9.49 -7.79 12.74
CA LEU A 126 8.78 -6.88 11.86
C LEU A 126 9.17 -5.44 12.24
N ASN A 127 9.94 -4.78 11.37
CA ASN A 127 10.55 -3.49 11.71
C ASN A 127 9.60 -2.32 11.48
N THR A 128 8.69 -2.42 10.51
CA THR A 128 7.82 -1.30 10.12
C THR A 128 6.51 -1.82 9.53
N ILE A 129 5.43 -1.11 9.82
CA ILE A 129 4.12 -1.34 9.20
C ILE A 129 3.71 -0.05 8.51
N CYS A 130 3.62 -0.11 7.19
CA CYS A 130 3.15 0.99 6.36
C CYS A 130 1.66 0.83 6.11
N ILE A 131 0.85 1.68 6.73
CA ILE A 131 -0.58 1.79 6.44
C ILE A 131 -0.75 2.75 5.26
N MET A 132 -1.11 2.20 4.11
CA MET A 132 -1.31 2.92 2.86
C MET A 132 -2.78 3.35 2.71
N LEU A 133 -3.00 4.61 2.33
CA LEU A 133 -4.32 5.24 2.22
C LEU A 133 -4.39 6.15 1.00
N LYS A 134 -5.57 6.35 0.41
CA LYS A 134 -5.79 7.41 -0.57
C LYS A 134 -6.05 8.76 0.12
N PRO A 135 -5.68 9.89 -0.48
CA PRO A 135 -6.02 11.20 0.05
C PRO A 135 -7.48 11.50 -0.28
N ASN A 136 -8.12 12.34 0.54
CA ASN A 136 -9.49 12.84 0.30
C ASN A 136 -10.64 11.82 0.33
N GLU A 137 -10.48 10.70 1.04
CA GLU A 137 -11.62 9.88 1.43
C GLU A 137 -12.44 10.64 2.47
N HIS A 138 -13.58 11.22 2.06
CA HIS A 138 -14.49 11.95 2.95
C HIS A 138 -14.99 11.08 4.10
N ARG A 139 -15.05 9.77 3.87
CA ARG A 139 -15.34 8.74 4.86
C ARG A 139 -14.37 7.60 4.64
N LEU A 140 -13.56 7.29 5.66
CA LEU A 140 -12.92 5.98 5.70
C LEU A 140 -14.02 4.92 5.71
N ASN A 141 -13.95 4.00 4.77
CA ASN A 141 -14.86 2.87 4.65
C ASN A 141 -14.92 2.11 6.00
N ILE A 142 -16.07 1.54 6.34
CA ILE A 142 -16.24 0.77 7.58
C ILE A 142 -15.25 -0.40 7.61
N PHE A 143 -14.97 -1.01 6.46
CA PHE A 143 -14.00 -2.11 6.32
C PHE A 143 -12.58 -1.66 6.67
N ILE A 144 -12.01 -0.65 6.00
CA ILE A 144 -10.66 -0.16 6.33
C ILE A 144 -10.53 0.34 7.78
N LYS A 145 -11.59 0.93 8.36
CA LYS A 145 -11.59 1.28 9.78
C LYS A 145 -11.47 0.04 10.64
N TYR A 146 -12.26 -1.00 10.36
CA TYR A 146 -12.21 -2.26 11.09
C TYR A 146 -10.83 -2.90 10.96
N ASP A 147 -10.30 -3.00 9.74
CA ASP A 147 -9.04 -3.68 9.46
C ASP A 147 -7.84 -2.98 10.11
N ILE A 148 -7.79 -1.64 10.04
CA ILE A 148 -6.75 -0.86 10.76
C ILE A 148 -6.89 -1.08 12.27
N LYS A 149 -8.11 -1.07 12.82
CA LYS A 149 -8.31 -1.34 14.25
C LYS A 149 -7.82 -2.73 14.62
N GLU A 150 -8.16 -3.73 13.82
CA GLU A 150 -7.80 -5.11 14.10
C GLU A 150 -6.29 -5.30 14.00
N LEU A 151 -5.65 -4.79 12.94
CA LEU A 151 -4.20 -4.76 12.80
C LEU A 151 -3.53 -4.14 14.03
N LEU A 152 -3.96 -2.95 14.43
CA LEU A 152 -3.33 -2.21 15.52
C LEU A 152 -3.59 -2.83 16.92
N LYS A 153 -4.66 -3.60 17.11
CA LYS A 153 -4.91 -4.36 18.35
C LYS A 153 -3.95 -5.54 18.51
N HIS A 154 -3.64 -6.23 17.40
CA HIS A 154 -2.75 -7.40 17.40
C HIS A 154 -1.27 -7.00 17.45
N LEU A 155 -0.96 -5.72 17.29
CA LEU A 155 0.39 -5.22 17.45
C LEU A 155 0.79 -5.14 18.91
N HIS A 156 1.96 -5.71 19.20
CA HIS A 156 2.61 -5.53 20.49
C HIS A 156 2.80 -4.04 20.79
N ILE A 157 2.74 -3.64 22.05
CA ILE A 157 2.81 -2.22 22.48
C ILE A 157 4.06 -1.47 21.98
N ASN A 158 5.12 -2.21 21.63
CA ASN A 158 6.37 -1.68 21.09
C ASN A 158 6.36 -1.49 19.56
N ALA A 159 5.38 -2.06 18.85
CA ALA A 159 5.27 -1.95 17.40
C ALA A 159 4.51 -0.68 16.96
N LYS A 160 3.88 0.06 17.90
CA LYS A 160 3.15 1.31 17.61
C LYS A 160 4.05 2.42 17.05
N ASP A 161 5.29 2.50 17.52
CA ASP A 161 6.27 3.49 17.06
C ASP A 161 6.87 3.13 15.69
N ASN A 162 6.59 1.91 15.23
CA ASN A 162 7.02 1.39 13.93
C ASN A 162 5.92 1.53 12.85
N VAL A 163 4.84 2.25 13.13
CA VAL A 163 3.76 2.51 12.16
C VAL A 163 4.06 3.77 11.36
N MET A 164 4.00 3.64 10.05
CA MET A 164 4.12 4.73 9.08
C MET A 164 2.85 4.82 8.25
N PHE A 165 2.42 6.03 7.91
CA PHE A 165 1.29 6.29 7.04
C PHE A 165 1.78 6.74 5.67
N ILE A 166 1.31 6.09 4.61
CA ILE A 166 1.66 6.45 3.24
C ILE A 166 0.37 6.84 2.51
N PHE A 167 0.24 8.12 2.18
CA PHE A 167 -0.83 8.60 1.34
C PHE A 167 -0.43 8.44 -0.12
N THR A 168 -1.02 7.47 -0.82
CA THR A 168 -0.85 7.29 -2.27
C THR A 168 -1.66 8.33 -3.03
N ASN A 169 -1.59 8.34 -4.36
CA ASN A 169 -2.33 9.26 -5.23
C ASN A 169 -2.18 10.74 -4.81
N ALA A 170 -1.06 11.11 -4.17
CA ALA A 170 -0.95 12.36 -3.44
C ALA A 170 -1.01 13.60 -4.36
N ARG A 171 -0.70 13.46 -5.65
CA ARG A 171 -0.78 14.52 -6.65
C ARG A 171 -2.16 15.13 -6.74
N THR A 172 -3.23 14.32 -6.69
CA THR A 172 -4.62 14.81 -6.79
C THR A 172 -5.02 15.70 -5.61
N ASN A 173 -4.23 15.67 -4.54
CA ASN A 173 -4.43 16.49 -3.36
C ASN A 173 -3.20 17.33 -2.99
N PHE A 174 -2.45 17.78 -4.01
CA PHE A 174 -1.32 18.70 -3.85
C PHE A 174 -0.27 18.24 -2.82
N TYR A 175 -0.05 16.93 -2.71
CA TYR A 175 0.83 16.32 -1.71
C TYR A 175 0.44 16.72 -0.29
N MET A 176 -0.85 16.62 0.03
CA MET A 176 -1.38 16.75 1.37
C MET A 176 -2.20 15.51 1.75
N PRO A 177 -2.24 15.12 3.05
CA PRO A 177 -3.04 13.98 3.52
C PRO A 177 -4.57 14.14 3.34
N GLY A 178 -5.05 15.38 3.14
CA GLY A 178 -6.44 15.66 2.77
C GLY A 178 -7.50 15.28 3.81
N GLY A 179 -8.73 15.09 3.34
CA GLY A 179 -9.88 14.75 4.19
C GLY A 179 -9.71 13.46 5.01
N THR A 180 -8.99 12.48 4.46
CA THR A 180 -8.68 11.19 5.12
C THR A 180 -7.95 11.39 6.45
N SER A 181 -7.06 12.38 6.54
CA SER A 181 -6.28 12.65 7.76
C SER A 181 -7.14 12.95 8.99
N LYS A 182 -8.27 13.63 8.81
CA LYS A 182 -9.22 13.92 9.90
C LYS A 182 -9.90 12.64 10.37
N GLN A 183 -10.31 11.77 9.44
CA GLN A 183 -10.94 10.49 9.75
C GLN A 183 -9.95 9.54 10.44
N LEU A 184 -8.70 9.52 9.99
CA LEU A 184 -7.63 8.73 10.60
C LEU A 184 -7.35 9.20 12.04
N LYS A 185 -7.28 10.50 12.29
CA LYS A 185 -7.13 11.03 13.67
C LYS A 185 -8.25 10.57 14.60
N ILE A 186 -9.50 10.61 14.12
CA ILE A 186 -10.65 10.11 14.90
C ILE A 186 -10.47 8.61 15.21
N LEU A 187 -10.09 7.83 14.19
CA LEU A 187 -9.88 6.39 14.31
C LEU A 187 -8.80 6.04 15.34
N LEU A 188 -7.66 6.72 15.30
CA LEU A 188 -6.54 6.49 16.21
C LEU A 188 -6.89 6.91 17.65
N ASN A 189 -7.62 8.01 17.84
CA ASN A 189 -8.08 8.42 19.17
C ASN A 189 -9.07 7.42 19.78
N GLU A 190 -9.99 6.86 18.98
CA GLU A 190 -10.90 5.79 19.42
C GLU A 190 -10.13 4.52 19.83
N LEU A 191 -9.07 4.18 19.09
CA LEU A 191 -8.20 3.06 19.41
C LEU A 191 -7.41 3.27 20.69
N GLU A 192 -6.85 4.46 20.87
CA GLU A 192 -6.12 4.81 22.09
C GLU A 192 -7.04 4.71 23.32
N ALA A 193 -8.28 5.19 23.22
CA ALA A 193 -9.26 5.10 24.30
C ALA A 193 -9.61 3.66 24.70
N THR A 194 -9.56 2.71 23.77
CA THR A 194 -9.93 1.30 24.00
C THR A 194 -8.75 0.40 24.36
N THR A 195 -7.57 0.65 23.78
CA THR A 195 -6.39 -0.22 23.91
C THR A 195 -5.27 0.37 24.75
N ARG A 196 -5.33 1.68 25.06
CA ARG A 196 -4.22 2.48 25.62
C ARG A 196 -2.95 2.48 24.75
N ASN A 197 -3.07 2.09 23.48
CA ASN A 197 -1.98 2.14 22.50
C ASN A 197 -2.09 3.43 21.69
N HIS A 198 -1.24 4.40 22.00
CA HIS A 198 -1.11 5.63 21.22
C HIS A 198 -0.21 5.39 19.99
N VAL A 199 -0.81 5.43 18.80
CA VAL A 199 -0.07 5.41 17.52
C VAL A 199 0.08 6.86 17.04
N PRO A 200 1.32 7.40 16.98
CA PRO A 200 1.52 8.79 16.57
C PRO A 200 1.08 8.99 15.11
N PHE A 201 0.45 10.12 14.81
CA PHE A 201 0.17 10.55 13.43
C PHE A 201 0.71 11.96 13.24
N ILE A 202 1.99 12.03 12.86
CA ILE A 202 2.81 13.24 12.79
C ILE A 202 3.54 13.30 11.43
N LYS A 203 4.25 14.38 11.17
CA LYS A 203 4.93 14.59 9.88
C LYS A 203 6.03 13.55 9.65
N GLU A 204 6.72 13.15 10.71
CA GLU A 204 7.89 12.28 10.67
C GLU A 204 7.55 10.85 10.27
N ASN A 205 6.32 10.40 10.52
CA ASN A 205 5.84 9.08 10.13
C ASN A 205 4.74 9.12 9.05
N THR A 206 4.57 10.25 8.37
CA THR A 206 3.58 10.42 7.30
C THR A 206 4.26 10.80 6.00
N PHE A 207 4.05 9.99 4.97
CA PHE A 207 4.65 10.13 3.65
C PHE A 207 3.57 10.30 2.60
N LEU A 208 3.89 11.08 1.57
CA LEU A 208 2.99 11.39 0.47
C LEU A 208 3.64 10.90 -0.81
N PHE A 209 2.96 9.99 -1.48
CA PHE A 209 3.48 9.28 -2.63
C PHE A 209 2.55 9.46 -3.82
N ASP A 210 3.13 9.85 -4.95
CA ASP A 210 2.43 9.90 -6.22
C ASP A 210 2.77 8.66 -7.05
N ASN A 211 1.86 7.69 -7.03
CA ASN A 211 1.90 6.45 -7.79
C ASN A 211 1.32 6.59 -9.21
N GLU A 212 0.66 7.70 -9.55
CA GLU A 212 0.08 7.90 -10.89
C GLU A 212 1.17 8.20 -11.93
N SER A 213 2.27 8.84 -11.50
CA SER A 213 3.45 9.09 -12.34
C SER A 213 3.95 7.83 -13.05
N PHE A 214 3.84 6.67 -12.39
CA PHE A 214 4.29 5.40 -12.94
C PHE A 214 3.55 5.01 -14.24
N ARG A 215 2.29 5.44 -14.40
CA ARG A 215 1.49 5.18 -15.61
C ARG A 215 1.98 5.95 -16.83
N PHE A 216 2.76 7.01 -16.62
CA PHE A 216 3.22 7.90 -17.68
C PHE A 216 4.66 7.62 -18.11
N PHE A 217 5.35 6.64 -17.53
CA PHE A 217 6.68 6.27 -17.98
C PHE A 217 6.69 5.48 -19.29
N ASP A 218 5.54 4.92 -19.69
CA ASP A 218 5.38 4.15 -20.94
C ASP A 218 4.86 5.01 -22.14
N TYR A 219 4.78 6.33 -21.97
CA TYR A 219 4.34 7.28 -23.00
C TYR A 219 5.45 8.26 -23.42
#